data_AF-A0A353VY22-F1
#
_entry.id   AF-A0A353VY22-F1
#
_cell.length_a   1.000
_cell.length_b   1.000
_cell.length_c   1.000
_cell.angle_alpha   90.00
_cell.angle_beta   90.00
_cell.angle_gamma   90.00
#
_symmetry.space_group_name_H-M   'P 1'
#
loop_
_entity.id
_entity.type
_entity.pdbx_description
1 polymer ?
#
loop_
_entity_poly.entity_id
_entity_poly.type
_entity_poly.pdbx_seq_one_letter_code
_entity_poly.pdbx_strand_id
1 'polypeptide(L)'
;MSKPEKNINSPEKSQLKSLIAKGKEQGFLTYAEVNDHLPNEIIEPEQIEDIVNMINDMGITVYESPPDTDNQITDATNVLDEDAAAEAAAALANMENEFGRTTDPVRMYMREMGTVDLLTREGEIKIAKRIEEGSHQVLASLSSYPRTVLTLLEAYDLILKEEVKLSDVIIGFNDTEEYP
;
A
#
# COMPACT_ATOMS: atom_id res chain seq x y z
N MET A 1 9.49 -28.03 11.14
CA MET A 1 10.39 -26.86 11.14
C MET A 1 9.60 -25.68 11.64
N SER A 2 9.92 -25.23 12.84
CA SER A 2 9.26 -24.12 13.53
C SER A 2 9.61 -22.80 12.85
N LYS A 3 8.62 -22.00 12.47
CA LYS A 3 8.86 -20.61 12.05
C LYS A 3 9.42 -19.84 13.25
N PRO A 4 10.43 -18.97 13.08
CA PRO A 4 10.88 -18.12 14.17
C PRO A 4 9.87 -16.99 14.38
N GLU A 5 9.51 -16.77 15.64
CA GLU A 5 8.72 -15.63 16.10
C GLU A 5 9.49 -14.34 15.81
N LYS A 6 8.89 -13.41 15.05
CA LYS A 6 9.41 -12.05 14.87
C LYS A 6 9.36 -11.34 16.23
N ASN A 7 10.52 -11.15 16.84
CA ASN A 7 10.70 -10.40 18.07
C ASN A 7 10.36 -8.91 17.82
N ILE A 8 9.44 -8.34 18.61
CA ILE A 8 8.68 -7.10 18.35
C ILE A 8 9.47 -5.81 18.73
N ASN A 9 10.79 -5.88 18.89
CA ASN A 9 11.59 -4.69 19.20
C ASN A 9 12.32 -4.20 17.95
N SER A 10 11.65 -3.37 17.14
CA SER A 10 12.33 -2.65 16.06
C SER A 10 13.34 -1.65 16.65
N PRO A 11 14.59 -1.59 16.15
CA PRO A 11 15.59 -0.65 16.64
C PRO A 11 15.15 0.82 16.49
N GLU A 12 14.31 1.09 15.50
CA GLU A 12 13.67 2.38 15.22
C GLU A 12 12.83 2.89 16.41
N LYS A 13 12.09 1.99 17.09
CA LYS A 13 11.29 2.33 18.28
C LYS A 13 12.14 2.73 19.47
N SER A 14 13.38 2.25 19.53
CA SER A 14 14.31 2.62 20.61
C SER A 14 14.93 3.99 20.36
N GLN A 15 15.13 4.38 19.09
CA GLN A 15 15.76 5.65 18.72
C GLN A 15 14.83 6.84 18.98
N LEU A 16 13.56 6.74 18.57
CA LEU A 16 12.57 7.80 18.82
C LEU A 16 12.31 8.01 20.31
N LYS A 17 12.23 6.93 21.11
CA LYS A 17 12.10 7.03 22.57
C LYS A 17 13.31 7.70 23.22
N SER A 18 14.51 7.45 22.71
CA SER A 18 15.74 8.07 23.21
C SER A 18 15.78 9.56 22.88
N LEU A 19 15.28 9.95 21.70
CA LEU A 19 15.17 11.34 21.28
C LEU A 19 14.21 12.13 22.19
N ILE A 20 13.03 11.56 22.50
CA ILE A 20 12.05 12.20 23.38
C ILE A 20 12.61 12.34 24.80
N ALA A 21 13.32 11.33 25.32
CA ALA A 21 13.95 11.41 26.64
C ALA A 21 15.01 12.53 26.69
N LYS A 22 15.84 12.65 25.65
CA LYS A 22 16.85 13.71 25.55
C LYS A 22 16.21 15.10 25.42
N GLY A 23 15.17 15.24 24.59
CA GLY A 23 14.43 16.49 24.44
C GLY A 23 13.71 16.92 25.73
N LYS A 24 13.23 15.96 26.52
CA LYS A 24 12.61 16.22 27.83
C LYS A 24 13.62 16.64 28.91
N GLU A 25 14.85 16.12 28.86
CA GLU A 25 15.93 16.55 29.77
C GLU A 25 16.47 17.94 29.41
N GLN A 26 16.56 18.25 28.11
CA GLN A 26 17.16 19.49 27.62
C GLN A 26 16.14 20.62 27.46
N GLY A 27 14.84 20.31 27.39
CA GLY A 27 13.76 21.28 27.15
C GLY A 27 13.69 21.80 25.71
N PHE A 28 14.60 21.37 24.84
CA PHE A 28 14.63 21.71 23.42
C PHE A 28 15.22 20.57 22.58
N LEU A 29 14.89 20.56 21.29
CA LEU A 29 15.47 19.68 20.27
C LEU A 29 15.85 20.49 19.04
N THR A 30 16.83 20.03 18.25
CA THR A 30 17.15 20.67 16.97
C THR A 30 16.57 19.91 15.79
N TYR A 31 16.26 20.60 14.69
CA TYR A 31 15.79 19.97 13.45
C TYR A 31 16.75 18.87 12.94
N ALA A 32 18.06 19.10 13.09
CA ALA A 32 19.08 18.12 12.72
C ALA A 32 18.99 16.84 13.58
N GLU A 33 18.81 16.99 14.89
CA GLU A 33 18.69 15.83 15.80
C GLU A 33 17.40 15.04 15.57
N VAL A 34 16.30 15.72 15.23
CA VAL A 34 15.05 15.06 14.84
C VAL A 34 15.26 14.28 13.55
N ASN A 35 15.83 14.91 12.52
CA ASN A 35 16.08 14.27 11.23
C ASN A 35 17.07 13.08 11.31
N ASP A 36 18.08 13.14 12.17
CA ASP A 36 19.08 12.07 12.34
C ASP A 36 18.53 10.81 13.05
N HIS A 37 17.45 10.97 13.83
CA HIS A 37 16.82 9.87 14.58
C HIS A 37 15.51 9.39 13.93
N LEU A 38 15.13 9.99 12.80
CA LEU A 38 14.00 9.56 11.99
C LEU A 38 14.45 8.45 11.02
N PRO A 39 13.68 7.35 10.90
CA PRO A 39 13.91 6.34 9.88
C PRO A 39 14.04 6.93 8.47
N ASN A 40 14.97 6.41 7.67
CA ASN A 40 15.17 6.79 6.26
C ASN A 40 13.93 6.57 5.37
N GLU A 41 12.88 5.94 5.88
CA GLU A 41 11.59 5.77 5.19
C GLU A 41 10.75 7.07 5.20
N ILE A 42 11.10 8.03 6.07
CA ILE A 42 10.47 9.34 6.23
C ILE A 42 11.31 10.35 5.47
N ILE A 43 11.01 10.50 4.20
CA ILE A 43 11.71 11.44 3.32
C ILE A 43 10.81 12.65 3.02
N GLU A 44 9.53 12.58 3.37
CA GLU A 44 8.56 13.62 3.05
C GLU A 44 8.65 14.78 4.06
N PRO A 45 8.87 16.02 3.60
CA PRO A 45 8.96 17.20 4.48
C PRO A 45 7.65 17.44 5.25
N GLU A 46 6.50 17.09 4.68
CA GLU A 46 5.19 17.20 5.36
C GLU A 46 5.11 16.29 6.60
N GLN A 47 5.60 15.04 6.50
CA GLN A 47 5.62 14.12 7.63
C GLN A 47 6.61 14.57 8.73
N ILE A 48 7.68 15.26 8.34
CA ILE A 48 8.63 15.85 9.29
C ILE A 48 7.96 17.02 10.04
N GLU A 49 7.21 17.87 9.35
CA GLU A 49 6.44 18.96 9.98
C GLU A 49 5.41 18.43 10.98
N ASP A 50 4.68 17.36 10.64
CA ASP A 50 3.73 16.71 11.54
C ASP A 50 4.40 16.19 12.82
N ILE A 51 5.60 15.60 12.69
CA ILE A 51 6.39 15.11 13.83
C ILE A 51 6.88 16.27 14.70
N VAL A 52 7.31 17.38 14.09
CA VAL A 52 7.74 18.58 14.82
C VAL A 52 6.57 19.19 15.60
N ASN A 53 5.39 19.28 14.99
CA ASN A 53 4.18 19.76 15.67
C ASN A 53 3.82 18.87 16.87
N MET A 54 3.93 17.54 16.71
CA MET A 54 3.66 16.61 17.80
C MET A 54 4.68 16.71 18.95
N ILE A 55 5.97 16.94 18.65
CA ILE A 55 7.01 17.16 19.68
C ILE A 55 6.75 18.46 20.44
N ASN A 56 6.28 19.51 19.76
CA ASN A 56 5.86 20.75 20.40
C ASN A 56 4.63 20.54 21.32
N ASP A 57 3.66 19.71 20.94
CA ASP A 57 2.51 19.36 21.78
C ASP A 57 2.94 18.60 23.06
N MET A 58 4.06 17.86 23.01
CA MET A 58 4.67 17.23 24.19
C MET A 58 5.45 18.21 25.09
N GLY A 59 5.46 19.50 24.74
CA GLY A 59 6.12 20.57 25.51
C GLY A 59 7.62 20.69 25.26
N ILE A 60 8.14 20.13 24.17
CA ILE A 60 9.55 20.25 23.77
C ILE A 60 9.65 21.16 22.55
N THR A 61 10.32 22.31 22.68
CA THR A 61 10.45 23.26 21.58
C THR A 61 11.53 22.83 20.59
N VAL A 62 11.21 22.77 19.30
CA VAL A 62 12.17 22.45 18.24
C VAL A 62 12.76 23.73 17.62
N TYR A 63 14.09 23.86 17.63
CA TYR A 63 14.82 24.99 17.04
C TYR A 63 15.63 24.58 15.80
N GLU A 64 15.87 25.53 14.89
CA GLU A 64 16.72 25.33 13.71
C GLU A 64 18.22 25.27 14.06
N SER A 65 18.62 26.00 15.11
CA SER A 65 19.98 26.00 15.69
C SER A 65 19.86 26.03 17.20
N PRO A 66 20.77 25.39 17.96
CA PRO A 66 20.74 25.45 19.43
C PRO A 66 20.79 26.93 19.88
N PRO A 67 19.91 27.34 20.81
CA PRO A 67 19.94 28.70 21.34
C PRO A 67 21.23 28.92 22.17
N ASP A 68 21.85 30.10 22.02
CA ASP A 68 22.98 30.51 22.86
C ASP A 68 22.57 30.49 24.35
N THR A 69 23.45 29.97 25.20
CA THR A 69 23.22 29.56 26.59
C THR A 69 22.79 30.66 27.58
N ASP A 70 22.46 31.87 27.13
CA ASP A 70 22.13 33.03 27.98
C ASP A 70 20.62 33.32 28.13
N ASN A 71 19.72 32.58 27.46
CA ASN A 71 18.27 32.68 27.67
C ASN A 71 17.72 31.58 28.57
N GLN A 72 18.46 31.22 29.62
CA GLN A 72 17.90 30.46 30.73
C GLN A 72 17.00 31.39 31.56
N ILE A 73 15.77 30.94 31.84
CA ILE A 73 14.75 31.54 32.73
C ILE A 73 13.70 32.40 31.99
N THR A 74 12.70 31.73 31.40
CA THR A 74 11.24 32.00 31.43
C THR A 74 10.62 31.00 30.44
N ASP A 75 10.20 29.79 30.80
CA ASP A 75 8.98 29.53 31.56
C ASP A 75 9.09 28.13 32.21
N ALA A 76 9.56 28.08 33.45
CA ALA A 76 9.48 26.88 34.28
C ALA A 76 8.08 26.77 34.92
N THR A 77 7.04 26.70 34.10
CA THR A 77 5.71 26.23 34.50
C THR A 77 5.01 25.58 33.32
N ASN A 78 5.43 24.38 32.95
CA ASN A 78 4.43 23.41 32.50
C ASN A 78 4.61 22.14 33.31
N VAL A 79 3.61 21.94 34.14
CA VAL A 79 3.40 20.85 35.06
C VAL A 79 3.60 19.54 34.29
N LEU A 80 4.45 18.67 34.83
CA LEU A 80 4.53 17.28 34.42
C LEU A 80 3.16 16.65 34.70
N ASP A 81 2.29 16.66 33.70
CA ASP A 81 1.04 15.92 33.78
C ASP A 81 1.29 14.49 33.31
N GLU A 82 1.17 13.55 34.24
CA GLU A 82 1.34 12.12 33.99
C GLU A 82 0.25 11.61 33.01
N ASP A 83 -0.88 12.33 32.92
CA ASP A 83 -1.93 12.10 31.92
C ASP A 83 -1.49 12.49 30.49
N ALA A 84 -0.72 13.57 30.32
CA ALA A 84 -0.21 13.98 29.00
C ALA A 84 0.82 12.97 28.44
N ALA A 85 1.58 12.30 29.31
CA ALA A 85 2.50 11.24 28.91
C ALA A 85 1.76 9.96 28.47
N ALA A 86 0.63 9.64 29.10
CA ALA A 86 -0.22 8.52 28.71
C ALA A 86 -0.95 8.80 27.38
N GLU A 87 -1.41 10.04 27.18
CA GLU A 87 -2.05 10.50 25.95
C GLU A 87 -1.05 10.55 24.78
N ALA A 88 0.19 11.01 25.02
CA ALA A 88 1.28 10.96 24.05
C ALA A 88 1.72 9.53 23.69
N ALA A 89 1.71 8.60 24.65
CA ALA A 89 1.99 7.18 24.39
C ALA A 89 0.87 6.52 23.56
N ALA A 90 -0.39 6.91 23.78
CA ALA A 90 -1.52 6.50 22.97
C ALA A 90 -1.47 7.11 21.55
N ALA A 91 -1.05 8.37 21.42
CA ALA A 91 -0.78 9.01 20.14
C ALA A 91 0.34 8.29 19.37
N LEU A 92 1.43 7.89 20.04
CA LEU A 92 2.50 7.08 19.43
C LEU A 92 2.04 5.70 18.97
N ALA A 93 1.11 5.07 19.69
CA ALA A 93 0.53 3.78 19.28
C ALA A 93 -0.40 3.93 18.07
N ASN A 94 -1.09 5.07 17.95
CA ASN A 94 -1.87 5.41 16.76
C ASN A 94 -0.98 5.79 15.57
N MET A 95 0.17 6.44 15.81
CA MET A 95 1.21 6.68 14.80
C MET A 95 1.72 5.38 14.18
N GLU A 96 1.77 4.26 14.91
CA GLU A 96 2.19 2.96 14.37
C GLU A 96 1.29 2.47 13.20
N ASN A 97 0.04 2.95 13.13
CA ASN A 97 -0.89 2.66 12.04
C ASN A 97 -1.01 3.79 11.00
N GLU A 98 -0.54 5.00 11.33
CA GLU A 98 -0.66 6.18 10.48
C GLU A 98 0.63 6.47 9.69
N PHE A 99 1.76 5.93 10.18
CA PHE A 99 3.03 5.91 9.48
C PHE A 99 2.94 5.14 8.17
N GLY A 100 2.71 5.86 7.08
CA GLY A 100 2.54 5.30 5.74
C GLY A 100 1.17 5.53 5.12
N ARG A 101 0.22 6.22 5.79
CA ARG A 101 -0.98 6.75 5.15
C ARG A 101 -0.65 8.03 4.39
N THR A 102 0.08 7.88 3.30
CA THR A 102 0.15 8.93 2.28
C THR A 102 -1.27 9.22 1.76
N THR A 103 -1.63 10.50 1.70
CA THR A 103 -2.87 10.99 1.10
C THR A 103 -2.76 11.15 -0.41
N ASP A 104 -1.56 10.93 -0.99
CA ASP A 104 -1.31 11.00 -2.43
C ASP A 104 -1.89 9.74 -3.13
N PRO A 105 -2.88 9.90 -4.04
CA PRO A 105 -3.46 8.80 -4.80
C PRO A 105 -2.43 8.02 -5.62
N VAL A 106 -1.38 8.68 -6.12
CA VAL A 106 -0.36 8.02 -6.95
C VAL A 106 0.50 7.10 -6.08
N ARG A 107 0.96 7.59 -4.92
CA ARG A 107 1.74 6.79 -3.98
C ARG A 107 0.92 5.65 -3.37
N MET A 108 -0.39 5.87 -3.14
CA MET A 108 -1.32 4.83 -2.74
C MET A 108 -1.38 3.70 -3.78
N TYR A 109 -1.52 4.06 -5.07
CA TYR A 109 -1.54 3.09 -6.17
C TYR A 109 -0.21 2.34 -6.32
N MET A 110 0.93 3.04 -6.28
CA MET A 110 2.25 2.40 -6.39
C MET A 110 2.53 1.43 -5.26
N ARG A 111 2.11 1.77 -4.03
CA ARG A 111 2.19 0.86 -2.89
C ARG A 111 1.33 -0.38 -3.13
N GLU A 112 0.09 -0.20 -3.55
CA GLU A 112 -0.84 -1.32 -3.78
C GLU A 112 -0.37 -2.22 -4.94
N MET A 113 0.08 -1.64 -6.06
CA MET A 113 0.71 -2.40 -7.15
C MET A 113 1.95 -3.17 -6.69
N GLY A 114 2.78 -2.56 -5.83
CA GLY A 114 4.00 -3.17 -5.31
C GLY A 114 3.77 -4.31 -4.31
N THR A 115 2.55 -4.52 -3.83
CA THR A 115 2.21 -5.68 -2.98
C THR A 115 2.14 -7.00 -3.76
N VAL A 116 1.98 -6.92 -5.08
CA VAL A 116 1.84 -8.08 -5.95
C VAL A 116 3.20 -8.39 -6.60
N ASP A 117 3.72 -9.58 -6.33
CA ASP A 117 4.98 -10.04 -6.92
C ASP A 117 4.88 -10.16 -8.45
N LEU A 118 6.01 -9.92 -9.12
CA LEU A 118 6.12 -10.14 -10.57
C LEU A 118 5.98 -11.62 -10.92
N LEU A 119 5.31 -11.89 -12.04
CA LEU A 119 5.16 -13.25 -12.55
C LEU A 119 6.46 -13.80 -13.12
N THR A 120 6.70 -15.09 -12.89
CA THR A 120 7.71 -15.84 -13.65
C THR A 120 7.10 -16.33 -14.96
N ARG A 121 7.93 -16.64 -15.95
CA ARG A 121 7.48 -17.22 -17.23
C ARG A 121 6.60 -18.46 -17.05
N GLU A 122 6.92 -19.32 -16.08
CA GLU A 122 6.10 -20.50 -15.78
C GLU A 122 4.74 -20.11 -15.17
N GLY A 123 4.72 -19.07 -14.32
CA GLY A 123 3.48 -18.50 -13.78
C GLY A 123 2.57 -17.93 -14.87
N GLU A 124 3.14 -17.21 -15.83
CA GLU A 124 2.41 -16.69 -16.98
C GLU A 124 1.77 -17.82 -17.81
N ILE A 125 2.53 -18.88 -18.11
CA ILE A 125 2.01 -20.04 -18.86
C ILE A 125 0.87 -20.71 -18.09
N LYS A 126 0.98 -20.84 -16.76
CA LYS A 126 -0.07 -21.44 -15.93
C LYS A 126 -1.36 -20.62 -15.96
N ILE A 127 -1.24 -19.29 -15.90
CA ILE A 127 -2.38 -18.38 -15.99
C ILE A 127 -3.02 -18.48 -17.38
N ALA A 128 -2.22 -18.48 -18.44
CA ALA A 128 -2.70 -18.61 -19.81
C ALA A 128 -3.52 -19.91 -20.01
N LYS A 129 -2.99 -21.05 -19.57
CA LYS A 129 -3.71 -22.34 -19.63
C LYS A 129 -5.01 -22.32 -18.84
N ARG A 130 -5.03 -21.69 -17.66
CA ARG A 130 -6.24 -21.57 -16.83
C ARG A 130 -7.30 -20.70 -17.51
N ILE A 131 -6.90 -19.62 -18.19
CA ILE A 131 -7.81 -18.77 -18.97
C ILE A 131 -8.39 -19.55 -20.15
N GLU A 132 -7.56 -20.31 -20.86
CA GLU A 132 -7.98 -21.15 -21.99
C GLU A 132 -8.97 -22.25 -21.54
N GLU A 133 -8.66 -22.95 -20.46
CA GLU A 133 -9.54 -23.98 -19.87
C GLU A 133 -10.88 -23.37 -19.44
N GLY A 134 -10.86 -22.20 -18.80
CA GLY A 134 -12.08 -21.47 -18.43
C GLY A 134 -12.92 -21.05 -19.65
N SER A 135 -12.27 -20.60 -20.73
CA SER A 135 -12.93 -20.26 -21.99
C SER A 135 -13.59 -21.50 -22.61
N HIS A 136 -12.88 -22.63 -22.66
CA HIS A 136 -13.43 -23.90 -23.12
C HIS A 136 -14.61 -24.38 -22.27
N GLN A 137 -14.56 -24.19 -20.94
CA GLN A 137 -15.66 -24.56 -20.06
C GLN A 137 -16.91 -23.72 -20.34
N VAL A 138 -16.76 -22.42 -20.56
CA VAL A 138 -17.87 -21.53 -20.95
C VAL A 138 -18.43 -21.95 -22.30
N LEU A 139 -17.56 -22.19 -23.29
CA LEU A 139 -17.97 -22.64 -24.62
C LEU A 139 -18.74 -23.97 -24.56
N ALA A 140 -18.24 -24.97 -23.83
CA ALA A 140 -18.92 -26.25 -23.65
C ALA A 140 -20.31 -26.09 -23.01
N SER A 141 -20.41 -25.19 -22.02
CA SER A 141 -21.69 -24.89 -21.36
C SER A 141 -22.68 -24.25 -22.33
N LEU A 142 -22.24 -23.25 -23.12
CA LEU A 142 -23.06 -22.59 -24.12
C LEU A 142 -23.50 -23.55 -25.24
N SER A 143 -22.60 -24.43 -25.69
CA SER A 143 -22.88 -25.44 -26.72
C SER A 143 -23.89 -26.49 -26.27
N SER A 144 -23.92 -26.79 -24.97
CA SER A 144 -24.91 -27.72 -24.39
C SER A 144 -26.31 -27.12 -24.24
N TYR A 145 -26.43 -25.79 -24.28
CA TYR A 145 -27.70 -25.09 -24.10
C TYR A 145 -28.47 -25.03 -25.43
N PRO A 146 -29.68 -25.64 -25.52
CA PRO A 146 -30.37 -25.78 -26.80
C PRO A 146 -30.71 -24.47 -27.50
N ARG A 147 -30.99 -23.40 -26.74
CA ARG A 147 -31.34 -22.10 -27.34
C ARG A 147 -30.15 -21.47 -28.06
N THR A 148 -28.90 -21.71 -27.60
CA THR A 148 -27.69 -21.23 -28.28
C THR A 148 -27.62 -21.78 -29.71
N VAL A 149 -27.87 -23.09 -29.87
CA VAL A 149 -27.86 -23.76 -31.18
C VAL A 149 -28.98 -23.20 -32.07
N LEU A 150 -30.18 -23.00 -31.51
CA LEU A 150 -31.28 -22.40 -32.26
C LEU A 150 -30.95 -20.99 -32.77
N THR A 151 -30.37 -20.13 -31.91
CA THR A 151 -29.95 -18.79 -32.32
C THR A 151 -28.91 -18.82 -33.43
N LEU A 152 -27.96 -19.78 -33.38
CA LEU A 152 -26.97 -19.95 -34.44
C LEU A 152 -27.61 -20.39 -35.76
N LEU A 153 -28.59 -21.28 -35.73
CA LEU A 153 -29.36 -21.69 -36.91
C LEU A 153 -30.19 -20.54 -37.48
N GLU A 154 -30.85 -19.75 -36.62
CA GLU A 154 -31.59 -18.54 -37.02
C GLU A 154 -30.65 -17.54 -37.74
N ALA A 155 -29.43 -17.35 -37.23
CA ALA A 155 -28.42 -16.51 -37.89
C ALA A 155 -27.94 -17.10 -39.23
N TYR A 156 -27.80 -18.43 -39.32
CA TYR A 156 -27.45 -19.11 -40.57
C TYR A 156 -28.53 -18.96 -41.65
N ASP A 157 -29.81 -19.03 -41.27
CA ASP A 157 -30.92 -18.80 -42.20
C ASP A 157 -30.92 -17.38 -42.79
N LEU A 158 -30.49 -16.38 -42.02
CA LEU A 158 -30.33 -15.00 -42.51
C LEU A 158 -29.18 -14.88 -43.50
N ILE A 159 -28.10 -15.66 -43.30
CA ILE A 159 -26.99 -15.74 -44.26
C ILE A 159 -27.45 -16.36 -45.58
N LEU A 160 -28.25 -17.44 -45.53
CA LEU A 160 -28.80 -18.07 -46.74
C LEU A 160 -29.73 -17.15 -47.54
N LYS A 161 -30.39 -16.20 -46.86
CA LYS A 161 -31.21 -15.16 -47.49
C LYS A 161 -30.40 -13.96 -48.01
N GLU A 162 -29.07 -14.00 -47.89
CA GLU A 162 -28.15 -12.91 -48.23
C GLU A 162 -28.39 -11.60 -47.45
N GLU A 163 -29.07 -11.67 -46.31
CA GLU A 163 -29.35 -10.51 -45.46
C GLU A 163 -28.15 -10.13 -44.57
N VAL A 164 -27.31 -11.12 -44.23
CA VAL A 164 -26.13 -10.99 -43.37
C VAL A 164 -24.94 -11.71 -44.01
N LYS A 165 -23.73 -11.16 -43.86
CA LYS A 165 -22.51 -11.82 -44.36
C LYS A 165 -22.03 -12.89 -43.38
N LEU A 166 -21.51 -13.98 -43.92
CA LEU A 166 -20.92 -15.06 -43.11
C LEU A 166 -19.81 -14.56 -42.16
N SER A 167 -18.97 -13.64 -42.64
CA SER A 167 -17.87 -13.04 -41.86
C SER A 167 -18.33 -12.28 -40.62
N ASP A 168 -19.60 -11.84 -40.58
CA ASP A 168 -20.15 -11.06 -39.48
C ASP A 168 -20.66 -11.98 -38.36
N VAL A 169 -20.86 -13.27 -38.65
CA VAL A 169 -21.38 -14.27 -37.70
C VAL A 169 -20.29 -15.26 -37.26
N ILE A 170 -19.44 -15.72 -38.18
CA ILE A 170 -18.39 -16.70 -37.91
C ILE A 170 -17.08 -16.22 -38.54
N ILE A 171 -16.00 -16.22 -37.74
CA ILE A 171 -14.66 -15.87 -38.18
C ILE A 171 -13.80 -17.13 -38.15
N GLY A 172 -13.75 -17.82 -39.30
CA GLY A 172 -12.99 -19.05 -39.46
C GLY A 172 -13.55 -20.24 -38.66
N PHE A 173 -12.96 -21.40 -38.90
CA PHE A 173 -13.21 -22.59 -38.10
C PHE A 173 -11.88 -23.07 -37.53
N ASN A 174 -11.95 -23.67 -36.34
CA ASN A 174 -10.78 -24.33 -35.79
C ASN A 174 -10.67 -25.70 -36.49
N ASP A 175 -9.94 -25.76 -37.60
CA ASP A 175 -9.58 -27.02 -38.25
C ASP A 175 -8.56 -27.74 -37.36
N THR A 176 -9.05 -28.43 -36.33
CA THR A 176 -8.25 -29.37 -35.57
C THR A 176 -8.14 -30.68 -36.35
N GLU A 177 -7.50 -30.66 -37.52
CA GLU A 177 -6.90 -31.87 -38.08
C GLU A 177 -5.61 -32.15 -37.29
N GLU A 178 -5.76 -32.63 -36.05
CA GLU A 178 -4.74 -33.50 -35.47
C GLU A 178 -4.84 -34.84 -36.21
N TYR A 179 -4.07 -34.97 -37.30
CA TYR A 179 -3.80 -36.27 -37.90
C TYR A 179 -3.24 -37.20 -36.80
N PRO A 180 -3.71 -38.47 -36.73
CA PRO A 180 -3.22 -39.44 -35.75
C PRO A 180 -1.71 -39.72 -35.87
#